data_AF-A0A3B0P0E0-F1
#
_entry.id   AF-A0A3B0P0E0-F1
#
_cell.length_a   1.000
_cell.length_b   1.000
_cell.length_c   1.000
_cell.angle_alpha   90.00
_cell.angle_beta   90.00
_cell.angle_gamma   90.00
#
_symmetry.space_group_name_H-M   'P 1'
#
loop_
_entity.id
_entity.type
_entity.pdbx_description
1 polymer ?
#
loop_
_entity_poly.entity_id
_entity_poly.type
_entity_poly.pdbx_seq_one_letter_code
_entity_poly.pdbx_strand_id
1 'polypeptide(L)'
;MMFEASKINQPIRFDTRNVITMYSMFYEAKHFNSPLNFDTRNVQNMKAMFYDALEFDQELKFNTKNVTDMSLMFSGASKFNKPLNFDTKNVKKMNSMFW
;
A
#
# COMPACT_ATOMS: atom_id res chain seq x y z
N MET A 1 -17.24 -7.16 3.99
CA MET A 1 -16.83 -8.56 4.25
C MET A 1 -16.93 -9.32 2.94
N MET A 2 -15.82 -9.75 2.35
CA MET A 2 -15.90 -10.65 1.18
C MET A 2 -16.04 -12.07 1.69
N PHE A 3 -17.11 -12.71 1.23
CA PHE A 3 -17.54 -14.07 1.58
C PHE A 3 -16.52 -15.13 1.13
N GLU A 4 -16.54 -16.23 1.87
CA GLU A 4 -15.80 -17.49 1.72
C GLU A 4 -15.18 -17.77 0.34
N ALA A 5 -13.86 -17.91 0.30
CA ALA A 5 -13.12 -18.39 -0.86
C ALA A 5 -12.53 -19.79 -0.57
N SER A 6 -13.37 -20.81 -0.44
CA SER A 6 -12.94 -22.21 -0.32
C SER A 6 -12.51 -22.84 -1.67
N LYS A 7 -12.43 -22.06 -2.76
CA LYS A 7 -11.97 -22.53 -4.08
C LYS A 7 -11.25 -21.47 -4.91
N ILE A 8 -10.11 -20.95 -4.44
CA ILE A 8 -9.19 -20.23 -5.31
C ILE A 8 -7.84 -20.96 -5.33
N ASN A 9 -7.75 -21.97 -6.19
CA ASN A 9 -6.51 -22.71 -6.49
C ASN A 9 -5.62 -21.98 -7.52
N GLN A 10 -5.72 -20.66 -7.59
CA GLN A 10 -4.82 -19.81 -8.36
C GLN A 10 -4.47 -18.59 -7.50
N PRO A 11 -3.24 -18.05 -7.58
CA PRO A 11 -2.94 -16.80 -6.89
C PRO A 11 -3.91 -15.72 -7.38
N ILE A 12 -4.68 -15.13 -6.45
CA ILE A 12 -5.56 -14.00 -6.75
C ILE A 12 -4.67 -12.85 -7.21
N ARG A 13 -4.72 -12.52 -8.50
CA ARG A 13 -3.99 -11.39 -9.06
C ARG A 13 -4.95 -10.23 -9.23
N PHE A 14 -4.72 -9.15 -8.50
CA PHE A 14 -5.47 -7.91 -8.68
C PHE A 14 -5.01 -7.20 -9.95
N ASP A 15 -5.95 -6.83 -10.84
CA ASP A 15 -5.68 -5.89 -11.93
C ASP A 15 -5.82 -4.45 -11.43
N THR A 16 -4.69 -3.83 -11.08
CA THR A 16 -4.66 -2.47 -10.53
C THR A 16 -4.32 -1.40 -11.57
N ARG A 17 -4.22 -1.74 -12.87
CA ARG A 17 -3.70 -0.85 -13.92
C ARG A 17 -4.47 0.47 -14.05
N ASN A 18 -5.76 0.47 -13.73
CA ASN A 18 -6.63 1.65 -13.81
C ASN A 18 -6.97 2.25 -12.43
N VAL A 19 -6.34 1.77 -11.36
CA VAL A 19 -6.58 2.27 -10.01
C VAL A 19 -5.94 3.65 -9.86
N ILE A 20 -6.75 4.62 -9.45
CA ILE A 20 -6.30 6.01 -9.19
C ILE A 20 -6.02 6.25 -7.70
N THR A 21 -6.68 5.50 -6.81
CA THR A 21 -6.52 5.65 -5.36
C THR A 21 -6.33 4.29 -4.69
N MET A 22 -5.34 4.20 -3.81
CA MET A 22 -5.11 3.09 -2.89
C MET A 22 -5.30 3.54 -1.42
N TYR A 23 -6.07 4.60 -1.22
CA TYR A 23 -6.41 5.14 0.09
C TYR A 23 -6.91 4.04 1.03
N SER A 24 -6.25 3.89 2.18
CA SER A 24 -6.64 2.97 3.26
C SER A 24 -6.84 1.51 2.85
N MET A 25 -6.22 1.04 1.76
CA MET A 25 -6.45 -0.30 1.21
C MET A 25 -6.16 -1.44 2.20
N PHE A 26 -5.15 -1.29 3.06
CA PHE A 26 -4.77 -2.23 4.13
C PHE A 26 -4.80 -1.57 5.52
N TYR A 27 -5.67 -0.57 5.69
CA TYR A 27 -5.88 0.09 6.98
C TYR A 27 -6.25 -0.93 8.07
N GLU A 28 -5.51 -0.93 9.19
CA GLU A 28 -5.64 -1.87 10.31
C GLU A 28 -5.60 -3.35 9.90
N ALA A 29 -4.98 -3.70 8.77
CA ALA A 29 -4.75 -5.09 8.38
C ALA A 29 -3.60 -5.68 9.20
N LYS A 30 -3.79 -5.79 10.53
CA LYS A 30 -2.74 -6.02 11.53
C LYS A 30 -1.86 -7.22 11.23
N HIS A 31 -2.42 -8.29 10.64
CA HIS A 31 -1.71 -9.53 10.32
C HIS A 31 -1.30 -9.68 8.85
N PHE A 32 -1.54 -8.66 8.01
CA PHE A 32 -1.22 -8.71 6.60
C PHE A 32 0.29 -8.56 6.37
N ASN A 33 0.90 -9.56 5.72
CA ASN A 33 2.33 -9.53 5.36
C ASN A 33 2.60 -10.28 4.04
N SER A 34 1.64 -10.27 3.11
CA SER A 34 1.81 -10.94 1.82
C SER A 34 2.43 -10.00 0.78
N PRO A 35 3.28 -10.52 -0.13
CA PRO A 35 3.90 -9.69 -1.15
C PRO A 35 2.86 -9.05 -2.06
N LEU A 36 3.10 -7.81 -2.46
CA LEU A 36 2.21 -7.03 -3.32
C LEU A 36 2.82 -6.86 -4.72
N ASN A 37 2.11 -7.35 -5.73
CA ASN A 37 2.46 -7.17 -7.13
C ASN A 37 1.40 -6.31 -7.82
N PHE A 38 1.46 -5.00 -7.57
CA PHE A 38 0.51 -4.03 -8.10
C PHE A 38 1.15 -3.15 -9.18
N ASP A 39 0.38 -2.89 -10.22
CA ASP A 39 0.65 -1.79 -11.13
C ASP A 39 0.09 -0.49 -10.52
N THR A 40 0.98 0.38 -10.04
CA THR A 40 0.59 1.65 -9.40
C THR A 40 0.83 2.86 -10.29
N ARG A 41 1.09 2.67 -11.61
CA ARG A 41 1.52 3.77 -12.50
C ARG A 41 0.54 4.94 -12.59
N ASN A 42 -0.74 4.69 -12.33
CA ASN A 42 -1.82 5.68 -12.39
C ASN A 42 -2.29 6.15 -11.01
N VAL A 43 -1.74 5.58 -9.92
CA VAL A 43 -2.16 5.91 -8.56
C VAL A 43 -1.68 7.31 -8.20
N GLN A 44 -2.61 8.12 -7.69
CA GLN A 44 -2.40 9.50 -7.27
C GLN A 44 -2.50 9.68 -5.74
N ASN A 45 -3.13 8.73 -5.05
CA ASN A 45 -3.35 8.79 -3.60
C ASN A 45 -3.02 7.44 -2.95
N MET A 46 -2.06 7.44 -2.02
CA MET A 46 -1.65 6.30 -1.19
C MET A 46 -1.81 6.58 0.30
N LYS A 47 -2.61 7.60 0.67
CA LYS A 47 -2.84 7.99 2.06
C LYS A 47 -3.30 6.79 2.89
N ALA A 48 -2.70 6.62 4.06
CA ALA A 48 -3.05 5.61 5.07
C ALA A 48 -3.11 4.16 4.53
N MET A 49 -2.44 3.85 3.40
CA MET A 49 -2.57 2.56 2.73
C MET A 49 -2.22 1.38 3.65
N PHE A 50 -1.23 1.53 4.54
CA PHE A 50 -0.78 0.52 5.51
C PHE A 50 -0.86 1.04 6.96
N TYR A 51 -1.73 2.00 7.23
CA TYR A 51 -1.90 2.53 8.59
C TYR A 51 -2.26 1.39 9.56
N ASP A 52 -1.53 1.26 10.67
CA ASP A 52 -1.67 0.18 11.66
C ASP A 52 -1.61 -1.25 11.08
N ALA A 53 -0.97 -1.45 9.91
CA ALA A 53 -0.65 -2.77 9.38
C ALA A 53 0.58 -3.35 10.10
N LEU A 54 0.41 -3.71 11.37
CA LEU A 54 1.49 -4.01 12.32
C LEU A 54 2.53 -5.00 11.79
N GLU A 55 2.08 -6.06 11.12
CA GLU A 55 2.94 -7.15 10.64
C GLU A 55 3.54 -6.95 9.24
N PHE A 56 3.20 -5.85 8.56
CA PHE A 56 3.62 -5.64 7.18
C PHE A 56 5.10 -5.27 7.07
N ASP A 57 5.90 -6.13 6.43
CA ASP A 57 7.34 -5.92 6.20
C ASP A 57 7.74 -6.49 4.82
N GLN A 58 6.98 -6.15 3.77
CA GLN A 58 7.28 -6.57 2.40
C GLN A 58 7.95 -5.46 1.58
N GLU A 59 8.82 -5.86 0.66
CA GLU A 59 9.42 -4.92 -0.31
C GLU A 59 8.33 -4.32 -1.20
N LEU A 60 8.36 -3.00 -1.41
CA LEU A 60 7.39 -2.30 -2.23
C LEU A 60 8.01 -1.80 -3.54
N LYS A 61 7.59 -2.39 -4.65
CA LYS A 61 8.02 -2.03 -6.01
C LYS A 61 7.01 -1.11 -6.71
N PHE A 62 6.54 -0.10 -6.00
CA PHE A 62 5.52 0.81 -6.50
C PHE A 62 6.11 1.92 -7.37
N ASN A 63 5.46 2.20 -8.48
CA ASN A 63 5.66 3.43 -9.23
C ASN A 63 4.87 4.55 -8.55
N THR A 64 5.57 5.50 -7.92
CA THR A 64 4.95 6.62 -7.18
C THR A 64 5.02 7.95 -7.91
N LYS A 65 5.43 7.97 -9.19
CA LYS A 65 5.69 9.22 -9.94
C LYS A 65 4.49 10.17 -10.01
N ASN A 66 3.27 9.63 -9.91
CA ASN A 66 2.01 10.38 -9.99
C ASN A 66 1.35 10.60 -8.61
N VAL A 67 1.93 10.05 -7.54
CA VAL A 67 1.35 10.14 -6.19
C VAL A 67 1.53 11.55 -5.64
N THR A 68 0.43 12.10 -5.12
CA THR A 68 0.37 13.43 -4.53
C THR A 68 0.15 13.41 -3.01
N ASP A 69 -0.32 12.29 -2.46
CA ASP A 69 -0.61 12.13 -1.04
C ASP A 69 -0.13 10.75 -0.55
N MET A 70 0.82 10.78 0.41
CA MET A 70 1.36 9.64 1.15
C MET A 70 1.19 9.82 2.66
N SER A 71 0.31 10.75 3.09
CA SER A 71 0.09 11.00 4.51
C SER A 71 -0.34 9.72 5.23
N LEU A 72 0.20 9.49 6.42
CA LEU A 72 -0.13 8.32 7.27
C LEU A 72 0.16 6.95 6.64
N MET A 73 0.85 6.87 5.49
CA MET A 73 0.93 5.64 4.68
C MET A 73 1.43 4.41 5.46
N PHE A 74 2.39 4.58 6.36
CA PHE A 74 2.96 3.53 7.21
C PHE A 74 2.89 3.88 8.71
N SER A 75 2.07 4.85 9.11
CA SER A 75 1.93 5.20 10.52
C SER A 75 1.42 3.99 11.30
N GLY A 76 2.13 3.57 12.34
CA GLY A 76 1.79 2.39 13.12
C GLY A 76 2.10 1.04 12.45
N ALA A 77 2.68 1.02 11.23
CA ALA A 77 3.19 -0.21 10.61
C ALA A 77 4.52 -0.64 11.25
N SER A 78 4.45 -1.08 12.51
CA SER A 78 5.58 -1.19 13.43
C SER A 78 6.70 -2.15 13.00
N LYS A 79 6.41 -3.15 12.15
CA LYS A 79 7.42 -4.05 11.60
C LYS A 79 8.02 -3.60 10.27
N PHE A 80 7.48 -2.58 9.62
CA PHE A 80 7.94 -2.17 8.30
C PHE A 80 9.36 -1.59 8.39
N ASN A 81 10.33 -2.28 7.79
CA ASN A 81 11.73 -1.84 7.78
C ASN A 81 12.41 -2.10 6.43
N LYS A 82 11.64 -2.01 5.33
CA LYS A 82 12.19 -2.15 3.98
C LYS A 82 12.62 -0.81 3.42
N PRO A 83 13.73 -0.77 2.66
CA PRO A 83 14.11 0.44 1.95
C PRO A 83 13.00 0.83 0.96
N LEU A 84 12.76 2.14 0.85
CA LEU A 84 11.77 2.69 -0.07
C LEU A 84 12.48 3.47 -1.17
N ASN A 85 12.23 3.07 -2.42
CA ASN A 85 12.71 3.76 -3.61
C ASN A 85 11.55 4.45 -4.33
N PHE A 86 10.92 5.41 -3.63
CA PHE A 86 9.76 6.13 -4.13
C PHE A 86 10.20 7.46 -4.79
N ASP A 87 9.69 7.76 -5.98
CA ASP A 87 9.74 9.10 -6.57
C ASP A 87 8.75 10.00 -5.81
N THR A 88 9.27 10.99 -5.11
CA THR A 88 8.51 11.89 -4.23
C THR A 88 8.31 13.28 -4.80
N LYS A 89 8.78 13.57 -6.02
CA LYS A 89 8.79 14.93 -6.60
C LYS A 89 7.41 15.60 -6.68
N ASN A 90 6.36 14.79 -6.84
CA ASN A 90 4.98 15.23 -7.00
C ASN A 90 4.17 15.12 -5.70
N VAL A 91 4.77 14.60 -4.62
CA VAL A 91 4.07 14.40 -3.35
C VAL A 91 3.91 15.75 -2.64
N LYS A 92 2.67 16.09 -2.33
CA LYS A 92 2.30 17.34 -1.64
C LYS A 92 2.05 17.12 -0.15
N LYS A 93 1.73 15.88 0.26
CA LYS A 93 1.40 15.52 1.64
C LYS A 93 2.14 14.25 2.05
N MET A 94 3.00 14.37 3.07
CA MET A 94 3.75 13.26 3.71
C MET A 94 3.68 13.33 5.24
N ASN A 95 2.72 14.07 5.79
CA ASN A 95 2.58 14.20 7.23
C ASN A 95 2.37 12.82 7.87
N SER A 96 3.11 12.56 8.95
CA SER A 96 3.04 11.32 9.73
C SER A 96 3.19 10.05 8.88
N MET A 97 4.02 10.07 7.83
CA MET A 97 4.19 8.91 6.94
C MET A 97 4.73 7.68 7.68
N PHE A 98 5.69 7.88 8.59
CA PHE A 98 6.25 6.89 9.50
C PHE A 98 6.18 7.46 10.91
N TRP A 99 5.50 6.78 11.82
CA TRP A 99 5.47 7.06 13.25
C TRP A 99 5.62 5.74 13.99
#